data_AF-A0A3C0CCL6-F1
#
_entry.id   AF-A0A3C0CCL6-F1
#
_cell.length_a   1.000
_cell.length_b   1.000
_cell.length_c   1.000
_cell.angle_alpha   90.00
_cell.angle_beta   90.00
_cell.angle_gamma   90.00
#
_symmetry.space_group_name_H-M   'P 1'
#
loop_
_entity.id
_entity.type
_entity.pdbx_description
1 polymer ?
#
loop_
_entity_poly.entity_id
_entity_poly.type
_entity_poly.pdbx_seq_one_letter_code
_entity_poly.pdbx_strand_id
1 'polypeptide(L)'
;MGLTMTAGFAEALNFVTSSSESDLGKLTAQMGMAVSKKVPSTMGTLVASGFMGAGKSAKGHQVLNGDEFVAYMEAFVAGVMNRGKASVGDRTIVDSLHPASVALKQAVQNGDDLKQALEKAAKAAAA
;
A
#
# COMPACT_ATOMS: atom_id res chain seq x y z
N MET A 1 3.30 14.10 -12.50
CA MET A 1 2.78 13.24 -11.43
C MET A 1 1.62 12.34 -11.90
N GLY A 2 0.59 12.88 -12.57
CA GLY A 2 -0.56 12.08 -13.04
C GLY A 2 -0.20 10.96 -14.04
N LEU A 3 0.45 11.30 -15.16
CA LEU A 3 0.75 10.34 -16.24
C LEU A 3 1.59 9.13 -15.77
N THR A 4 2.60 9.39 -14.94
CA THR A 4 3.47 8.34 -14.39
C THR A 4 2.70 7.41 -13.44
N MET A 5 1.81 7.96 -12.61
CA MET A 5 1.00 7.14 -11.72
C MET A 5 -0.05 6.34 -12.48
N THR A 6 -0.69 6.92 -13.49
CA THR A 6 -1.62 6.20 -14.37
C THR A 6 -0.93 5.02 -15.06
N ALA A 7 0.24 5.22 -15.65
CA ALA A 7 1.00 4.15 -16.29
C ALA A 7 1.45 3.08 -15.27
N GLY A 8 1.85 3.49 -14.06
CA GLY A 8 2.27 2.58 -13.00
C GLY A 8 1.12 1.71 -12.51
N PHE A 9 -0.04 2.30 -12.24
CA PHE A 9 -1.21 1.52 -11.81
C PHE A 9 -1.81 0.67 -12.94
N ALA A 10 -1.72 1.10 -14.19
CA ALA A 10 -2.07 0.26 -15.33
C ALA A 10 -1.17 -0.99 -15.41
N GLU A 11 0.14 -0.83 -15.16
CA GLU A 11 1.06 -1.97 -15.08
C GLU A 11 0.76 -2.89 -13.90
N ALA A 12 0.47 -2.32 -12.72
CA ALA A 12 0.07 -3.12 -11.56
C ALA A 12 -1.18 -3.96 -11.86
N LEU A 13 -2.19 -3.36 -12.49
CA LEU A 13 -3.40 -4.08 -12.91
C LEU A 13 -3.06 -5.20 -13.89
N ASN A 14 -2.29 -4.91 -14.93
CA ASN A 14 -1.86 -5.92 -15.91
C ASN A 14 -1.08 -7.07 -15.27
N PHE A 15 -0.20 -6.76 -14.32
CA PHE A 15 0.57 -7.76 -13.60
C PHE A 15 -0.34 -8.67 -12.77
N VAL A 16 -1.27 -8.09 -12.01
CA VAL A 16 -2.18 -8.87 -11.15
C VAL A 16 -3.13 -9.73 -11.99
N THR A 17 -3.65 -9.23 -13.11
CA THR A 17 -4.60 -9.98 -13.96
C THR A 17 -3.94 -11.07 -14.82
N SER A 18 -2.64 -10.96 -15.09
CA SER A 18 -1.87 -11.96 -15.85
C SER A 18 -1.12 -12.97 -14.98
N SER A 19 -1.04 -12.72 -13.67
CA SER A 19 -0.35 -13.59 -12.73
C SER A 19 -1.24 -14.77 -12.29
N SER A 20 -0.62 -15.94 -12.12
CA SER A 20 -1.21 -17.11 -11.45
C SER A 20 -0.72 -17.30 -10.03
N GLU A 21 -0.01 -16.30 -9.46
CA GLU A 21 0.49 -16.34 -8.09
C GLU A 21 -0.68 -16.27 -7.09
N SER A 22 -0.74 -17.24 -6.19
CA SER A 22 -1.80 -17.35 -5.18
C SER A 22 -1.38 -16.79 -3.82
N ASP A 23 -0.07 -16.64 -3.59
CA ASP A 23 0.48 -15.98 -2.41
C ASP A 23 0.36 -14.46 -2.58
N LEU A 24 -0.54 -13.85 -1.82
CA LEU A 24 -0.83 -12.42 -1.88
C LEU A 24 0.40 -11.57 -1.61
N GLY A 25 1.27 -12.02 -0.69
CA GLY A 25 2.51 -11.32 -0.38
C GLY A 25 3.48 -11.31 -1.56
N LYS A 26 3.66 -12.47 -2.22
CA LYS A 26 4.49 -12.54 -3.43
C LYS A 26 3.89 -11.74 -4.58
N LEU A 27 2.58 -11.87 -4.82
CA LEU A 27 1.86 -11.14 -5.85
C LEU A 27 2.06 -9.63 -5.67
N THR A 28 1.86 -9.13 -4.45
CA THR A 28 2.01 -7.70 -4.11
C THR A 28 3.46 -7.22 -4.30
N ALA A 29 4.43 -7.99 -3.81
CA ALA A 29 5.84 -7.61 -3.92
C ALA A 29 6.30 -7.58 -5.38
N GLN A 30 5.88 -8.57 -6.19
CA GLN A 30 6.20 -8.63 -7.61
C GLN A 30 5.49 -7.54 -8.41
N MET A 31 4.24 -7.21 -8.08
CA MET A 31 3.53 -6.06 -8.63
C MET A 31 4.31 -4.77 -8.36
N GLY A 32 4.75 -4.53 -7.11
CA GLY A 32 5.58 -3.38 -6.77
C GLY A 32 6.86 -3.30 -7.61
N MET A 33 7.54 -4.44 -7.81
CA MET A 33 8.71 -4.52 -8.69
C MET A 33 8.38 -4.21 -10.16
N ALA A 34 7.25 -4.71 -10.68
CA ALA A 34 6.81 -4.43 -12.05
C ALA A 34 6.53 -2.93 -12.26
N VAL A 35 5.81 -2.30 -11.33
CA VAL A 35 5.55 -0.85 -11.34
C VAL A 35 6.86 -0.05 -11.35
N SER A 36 7.82 -0.42 -10.48
CA SER A 36 9.12 0.26 -10.41
C SER A 36 9.92 0.16 -11.71
N LYS A 37 9.82 -0.97 -12.43
CA LYS A 37 10.49 -1.17 -13.72
C LYS A 37 9.82 -0.39 -14.84
N LYS A 38 8.48 -0.34 -14.84
CA LYS A 38 7.71 0.35 -15.87
C LYS A 38 7.83 1.87 -15.75
N VAL A 39 7.80 2.39 -14.52
CA VAL A 39 7.75 3.83 -14.25
C VAL A 39 8.87 4.22 -13.28
N PRO A 40 10.09 4.47 -13.77
CA PRO A 40 11.21 4.91 -12.96
C PRO A 40 11.08 6.40 -12.59
N SER A 41 10.08 6.72 -11.78
CA SER A 41 9.86 8.07 -11.23
C SER A 41 10.01 8.06 -9.71
N THR A 42 10.22 9.22 -9.09
CA THR A 42 10.29 9.34 -7.62
C THR A 42 9.04 8.74 -6.97
N MET A 43 7.85 9.12 -7.45
CA MET A 43 6.58 8.60 -6.93
C MET A 43 6.39 7.11 -7.18
N GLY A 44 6.68 6.64 -8.39
CA GLY A 44 6.61 5.20 -8.72
C GLY A 44 7.54 4.36 -7.83
N THR A 45 8.74 4.89 -7.55
CA THR A 45 9.74 4.24 -6.69
C THR A 45 9.30 4.20 -5.22
N LEU A 46 8.66 5.26 -4.72
CA LEU A 46 8.09 5.31 -3.36
C LEU A 46 6.95 4.30 -3.22
N VAL A 47 5.97 4.33 -4.12
CA VAL A 47 4.80 3.44 -4.09
C VAL A 47 5.21 1.98 -4.28
N ALA A 48 6.15 1.70 -5.19
CA ALA A 48 6.73 0.36 -5.33
C ALA A 48 7.38 -0.14 -4.04
N SER A 49 8.06 0.73 -3.29
CA SER A 49 8.66 0.38 -2.00
C SER A 49 7.61 0.09 -0.94
N GLY A 50 6.50 0.82 -0.94
CA GLY A 50 5.32 0.49 -0.14
C GLY A 50 4.80 -0.90 -0.45
N PHE A 51 4.55 -1.22 -1.73
CA PHE A 51 4.08 -2.55 -2.13
C PHE A 51 5.07 -3.66 -1.79
N MET A 52 6.38 -3.44 -1.94
CA MET A 52 7.39 -4.40 -1.52
C MET A 52 7.41 -4.61 -0.01
N GLY A 53 7.14 -3.58 0.79
CA GLY A 53 6.98 -3.69 2.25
C GLY A 53 5.75 -4.49 2.63
N ALA A 54 4.60 -4.12 2.08
CA ALA A 54 3.31 -4.78 2.30
C ALA A 54 3.30 -6.24 1.85
N GLY A 55 3.94 -6.53 0.71
CA GLY A 55 4.08 -7.91 0.22
C GLY A 55 4.89 -8.80 1.16
N LYS A 56 5.85 -8.25 1.93
CA LYS A 56 6.59 -9.01 2.93
C LYS A 56 5.72 -9.38 4.14
N SER A 57 4.83 -8.50 4.58
CA SER A 57 3.96 -8.78 5.73
C SER A 57 2.83 -9.75 5.40
N ALA A 58 2.42 -9.84 4.13
CA ALA A 58 1.38 -10.77 3.66
C ALA A 58 1.94 -12.08 3.05
N LYS A 59 3.24 -12.36 3.19
CA LYS A 59 3.87 -13.53 2.57
C LYS A 59 3.26 -14.83 3.10
N GLY A 60 2.84 -15.71 2.19
CA GLY A 60 2.22 -16.99 2.51
C GLY A 60 0.72 -16.91 2.79
N HIS A 61 0.13 -15.71 2.80
CA HIS A 61 -1.32 -15.54 2.92
C HIS A 61 -1.98 -15.54 1.55
N GLN A 62 -3.16 -16.15 1.44
CA GLN A 62 -4.04 -16.04 0.27
C GLN A 62 -5.19 -15.06 0.52
N VAL A 63 -5.56 -14.88 1.78
CA VAL A 63 -6.59 -13.95 2.26
C VAL A 63 -6.05 -13.29 3.52
N LEU A 64 -6.35 -12.00 3.71
CA LEU A 64 -6.01 -11.27 4.93
C LEU A 64 -7.27 -11.02 5.74
N ASN A 65 -7.20 -11.28 7.04
CA ASN A 65 -8.18 -10.78 8.01
C ASN A 65 -7.92 -9.29 8.34
N GLY A 66 -8.73 -8.70 9.22
CA GLY A 66 -8.62 -7.28 9.57
C GLY A 66 -7.25 -6.90 10.14
N ASP A 67 -6.73 -7.66 11.09
CA ASP A 67 -5.43 -7.39 11.72
C ASP A 67 -4.26 -7.58 10.75
N GLU A 68 -4.33 -8.62 9.92
CA GLU A 68 -3.36 -8.88 8.85
C GLU A 68 -3.36 -7.76 7.80
N PHE A 69 -4.53 -7.21 7.47
CA PHE A 69 -4.65 -6.08 6.56
C PHE A 69 -4.15 -4.76 7.19
N VAL A 70 -4.35 -4.56 8.49
CA VAL A 70 -3.72 -3.45 9.23
C VAL A 70 -2.20 -3.56 9.16
N ALA A 71 -1.63 -4.72 9.44
CA ALA A 71 -0.19 -4.95 9.36
C ALA A 71 0.34 -4.72 7.92
N TYR A 72 -0.43 -5.15 6.91
CA TYR A 72 -0.14 -4.89 5.50
C TYR A 72 -0.08 -3.39 5.19
N MET A 73 -1.04 -2.61 5.67
CA MET A 73 -1.06 -1.17 5.45
C MET A 73 0.05 -0.44 6.22
N GLU A 74 0.31 -0.81 7.47
CA GLU A 74 1.43 -0.25 8.25
C GLU A 74 2.77 -0.52 7.54
N ALA A 75 2.96 -1.73 7.01
CA ALA A 75 4.15 -2.10 6.24
C ALA A 75 4.25 -1.33 4.91
N PHE A 76 3.13 -1.02 4.26
CA PHE A 76 3.11 -0.16 3.07
C PHE A 76 3.61 1.25 3.42
N VAL A 77 3.04 1.87 4.46
CA VAL A 77 3.43 3.23 4.87
C VAL A 77 4.90 3.27 5.28
N ALA A 78 5.36 2.30 6.07
CA ALA A 78 6.75 2.18 6.47
C ALA A 78 7.68 2.03 5.24
N GLY A 79 7.28 1.25 4.23
CA GLY A 79 8.03 1.10 2.98
C GLY A 79 8.19 2.43 2.22
N VAL A 80 7.14 3.25 2.17
CA VAL A 80 7.18 4.59 1.58
C VAL A 80 8.09 5.52 2.39
N MET A 81 7.91 5.58 3.71
CA MET A 81 8.70 6.42 4.61
C MET A 81 10.19 6.09 4.53
N ASN A 82 10.54 4.80 4.61
CA ASN A 82 11.93 4.33 4.54
C ASN A 82 12.60 4.66 3.21
N ARG A 83 11.87 4.56 2.09
CA ARG A 83 12.41 4.91 0.77
C ARG A 83 12.57 6.42 0.62
N GLY A 84 11.59 7.20 1.06
CA GLY A 84 11.57 8.65 0.92
C GLY A 84 12.38 9.39 1.97
N LYS A 85 12.77 8.71 3.05
CA LYS A 85 13.29 9.33 4.29
C LYS A 85 12.34 10.41 4.83
N ALA A 86 11.04 10.21 4.63
CA ALA A 86 10.00 11.16 4.98
C ALA A 86 9.34 10.77 6.31
N SER A 87 9.06 11.77 7.13
CA SER A 87 8.35 11.68 8.40
C SER A 87 6.99 12.35 8.30
N VAL A 88 6.12 12.08 9.27
CA VAL A 88 4.86 12.82 9.44
C VAL A 88 5.20 14.29 9.72
N GLY A 89 4.59 15.21 8.98
CA GLY A 89 4.83 16.65 9.02
C GLY A 89 5.67 17.19 7.87
N ASP A 90 6.32 16.33 7.08
CA ASP A 90 7.22 16.74 5.98
C ASP A 90 6.49 17.27 4.73
N ARG A 91 5.15 17.34 4.75
CA ARG A 91 4.28 17.74 3.63
C ARG A 91 4.45 16.83 2.42
N THR A 92 4.39 15.52 2.66
CA THR A 92 4.50 14.49 1.62
C THR A 92 3.27 13.58 1.62
N ILE A 93 3.23 12.59 0.73
CA ILE A 93 2.14 11.58 0.75
C ILE A 93 2.04 10.81 2.07
N VAL A 94 3.10 10.80 2.89
CA VAL A 94 3.09 10.21 4.23
C VAL A 94 2.04 10.88 5.10
N ASP A 95 1.79 12.18 4.93
CA ASP A 95 0.80 12.93 5.70
C ASP A 95 -0.64 12.52 5.38
N SER A 96 -0.88 11.88 4.24
CA SER A 96 -2.17 11.24 3.94
C SER A 96 -2.17 9.76 4.30
N LEU A 97 -1.08 9.04 4.01
CA LEU A 97 -0.99 7.59 4.19
C LEU A 97 -0.95 7.18 5.67
N HIS A 98 -0.22 7.92 6.50
CA HIS A 98 -0.08 7.61 7.92
C HIS A 98 -1.41 7.77 8.67
N PRO A 99 -2.15 8.89 8.57
CA PRO A 99 -3.47 9.00 9.20
C PRO A 99 -4.46 7.92 8.74
N ALA A 100 -4.44 7.56 7.46
CA ALA A 100 -5.26 6.46 6.95
C ALA A 100 -4.93 5.13 7.63
N SER A 101 -3.64 4.80 7.77
CA SER A 101 -3.20 3.58 8.45
C SER A 101 -3.61 3.57 9.93
N VAL A 102 -3.52 4.71 10.62
CA VAL A 102 -3.94 4.84 12.03
C VAL A 102 -5.46 4.67 12.17
N ALA A 103 -6.24 5.31 11.30
CA ALA A 103 -7.70 5.21 11.33
C ALA A 103 -8.19 3.79 11.00
N LEU A 104 -7.54 3.11 10.04
CA LEU A 104 -7.81 1.70 9.73
C LEU A 104 -7.61 0.82 10.96
N LYS A 105 -6.47 0.96 11.64
CA LYS A 105 -6.15 0.20 12.86
C LYS A 105 -7.18 0.41 13.96
N GLN A 106 -7.54 1.66 14.22
CA GLN A 106 -8.54 1.99 15.24
C GLN A 106 -9.90 1.40 14.90
N ALA A 107 -10.32 1.47 13.64
CA ALA A 107 -11.60 0.92 13.20
C ALA A 107 -11.67 -0.61 13.38
N VAL A 108 -10.62 -1.33 12.94
CA VAL A 108 -10.54 -2.79 13.13
C VAL A 108 -10.53 -3.16 14.61
N GLN A 109 -9.80 -2.42 15.45
CA GLN A 109 -9.77 -2.64 16.90
C GLN A 109 -11.13 -2.38 17.58
N ASN A 110 -11.94 -1.50 17.01
CA ASN A 110 -13.30 -1.23 17.48
C ASN A 110 -14.34 -2.25 17.00
N GLY A 111 -13.92 -3.27 16.25
CA GLY A 111 -14.79 -4.32 15.72
C GLY A 111 -15.58 -3.91 14.47
N ASP A 112 -15.20 -2.81 13.81
CA ASP A 112 -15.77 -2.46 12.51
C ASP A 112 -15.41 -3.53 11.47
N ASP A 113 -16.30 -3.74 10.49
CA ASP A 113 -15.94 -4.55 9.33
C ASP A 113 -14.90 -3.84 8.45
N LEU A 114 -14.27 -4.59 7.55
CA LEU A 114 -13.19 -4.06 6.71
C LEU A 114 -13.66 -2.91 5.80
N LYS A 115 -14.92 -2.91 5.37
CA LYS A 115 -15.46 -1.86 4.51
C LYS A 115 -15.59 -0.55 5.30
N GLN A 116 -16.18 -0.61 6.48
CA GLN A 116 -16.29 0.53 7.39
C GLN A 116 -14.92 1.07 7.78
N ALA A 117 -13.96 0.18 8.05
CA ALA A 117 -12.59 0.55 8.38
C ALA A 117 -11.89 1.27 7.22
N LEU A 118 -12.07 0.80 5.98
CA LEU A 118 -11.55 1.46 4.77
C LEU A 118 -12.20 2.82 4.51
N GLU A 119 -13.50 2.97 4.76
CA GLU A 119 -14.19 4.27 4.64
C GLU A 119 -13.64 5.29 5.65
N LYS A 120 -13.35 4.87 6.89
CA LYS A 120 -12.72 5.72 7.90
C LYS A 120 -11.27 6.07 7.52
N ALA A 121 -10.51 5.10 7.01
CA ALA A 121 -9.15 5.32 6.51
C ALA A 121 -9.12 6.32 5.34
N ALA A 122 -10.05 6.20 4.38
CA ALA A 122 -10.14 7.12 3.24
C ALA A 122 -10.48 8.56 3.68
N LYS A 123 -11.38 8.72 4.67
CA LYS A 123 -11.67 10.03 5.26
C LYS A 123 -10.45 10.63 5.95
N ALA A 124 -9.70 9.82 6.69
CA ALA A 124 -8.48 10.27 7.37
C ALA A 124 -7.35 10.66 6.40
N ALA A 125 -7.25 10.01 5.24
CA ALA A 125 -6.29 10.39 4.19
C ALA A 125 -6.60 11.74 3.52
N ALA A 126 -7.86 12.18 3.55
CA ALA A 126 -8.33 13.40 2.90
C ALA A 126 -8.35 14.63 3.82
N ALA A 127 -8.04 14.44 5.11
CA ALA A 127 -7.95 15.50 6.11
C ALA A 127 -6.60 16.22 6.04
#